data_AF-A0A6A4PF60-F1
#
_entry.id   AF-A0A6A4PF60-F1
#
_cell.length_a   1.000
_cell.length_b   1.000
_cell.length_c   1.000
_cell.angle_alpha   90.00
_cell.angle_beta   90.00
_cell.angle_gamma   90.00
#
_symmetry.space_group_name_H-M   'P 1'
#
loop_
_entity.id
_entity.type
_entity.pdbx_description
1 polymer ?
#
loop_
_entity_poly.entity_id
_entity_poly.type
_entity_poly.pdbx_seq_one_letter_code
_entity_poly.pdbx_strand_id
1 'polypeptide(L)' 'MPDNDDPRVNPVAEGAPSLAWLGCRRVLVCVAEKDVLRDRGWLYYNALGRSGCGAN' A
#
# COMPACT_ATOMS: atom_id res chain seq x y z
N MET A 1 12.23 4.53 -14.78
CA MET A 1 13.36 3.81 -14.15
C MET A 1 12.92 2.37 -14.00
N PRO A 2 13.81 1.38 -14.25
CA PRO A 2 13.48 -0.01 -14.00
C PRO A 2 12.97 -0.13 -12.56
N ASP A 3 11.99 -1.00 -12.40
CA ASP A 3 10.96 -0.94 -11.38
C ASP A 3 11.57 -0.73 -9.99
N ASN A 4 11.26 0.42 -9.37
CA ASN A 4 11.83 0.79 -8.08
C ASN A 4 11.11 0.04 -6.96
N ASP A 5 11.42 -1.24 -6.84
CA ASP A 5 10.86 -2.19 -5.89
C ASP A 5 11.55 -2.19 -4.53
N ASP A 6 12.35 -1.16 -4.23
CA ASP A 6 12.77 -0.90 -2.86
C ASP A 6 11.51 -0.79 -1.98
N PRO A 7 11.35 -1.64 -0.94
CA PRO A 7 10.13 -1.67 -0.13
C PRO A 7 9.79 -0.34 0.55
N ARG A 8 10.76 0.57 0.68
CA ARG A 8 10.55 1.92 1.21
C ARG A 8 9.79 2.82 0.24
N VAL A 9 9.80 2.49 -1.05
CA VAL A 9 9.09 3.23 -2.11
C VAL A 9 7.91 2.43 -2.64
N ASN A 10 8.06 1.11 -2.80
CA ASN A 10 7.00 0.20 -3.22
C ASN A 10 6.73 -0.84 -2.11
N PRO A 11 5.90 -0.53 -1.12
CA PRO A 11 5.64 -1.44 0.00
C PRO A 11 4.73 -2.62 -0.37
N VAL A 12 4.31 -2.71 -1.63
CA VAL A 12 3.52 -3.83 -2.19
C VAL A 12 4.31 -4.63 -3.23
N ALA A 13 5.62 -4.37 -3.36
CA ALA A 13 6.53 -5.15 -4.19
C ALA A 13 6.63 -6.60 -3.70
N GLU A 14 7.05 -7.49 -4.60
CA GLU A 14 7.36 -8.86 -4.24
C GLU A 14 8.50 -8.90 -3.21
N GLY A 15 8.32 -9.69 -2.14
CA GLY A 15 9.28 -9.78 -1.05
C GLY A 15 9.25 -8.62 -0.04
N ALA A 16 8.39 -7.61 -0.22
CA ALA A 16 8.20 -6.56 0.77
C ALA A 16 7.57 -7.12 2.09
N PRO A 17 7.90 -6.55 3.27
CA PRO A 17 7.28 -6.94 4.52
C PRO A 17 5.76 -6.75 4.53
N SER A 18 5.03 -7.62 5.22
CA SER A 18 3.57 -7.51 5.35
C SER A 18 3.14 -6.19 5.99
N LEU A 19 2.20 -5.47 5.37
CA LEU A 19 1.67 -4.20 5.89
C LEU A 19 1.01 -4.30 7.29
N ALA A 20 0.81 -5.50 7.83
CA ALA A 20 0.39 -5.73 9.22
C ALA A 20 1.30 -5.03 10.24
N TRP A 21 2.59 -4.85 9.91
CA TRP A 21 3.58 -4.21 10.79
C TRP A 21 3.21 -2.76 11.16
N LEU A 22 2.40 -2.09 10.35
CA LEU A 22 1.91 -0.73 10.63
C LEU A 22 1.12 -0.66 11.95
N GLY A 23 0.57 -1.78 12.43
CA GLY A 23 -0.10 -1.87 13.73
C GLY A 23 -1.35 -0.98 13.87
N CYS A 24 -1.87 -0.45 12.76
CA CYS A 24 -2.97 0.49 12.78
C CYS A 24 -4.31 -0.25 12.83
N ARG A 25 -5.22 0.18 13.71
CA ARG A 25 -6.59 -0.37 13.77
C ARG A 25 -7.45 0.03 12.58
N ARG A 26 -7.21 1.21 12.00
CA ARG A 26 -7.90 1.76 10.81
C ARG A 26 -6.93 2.65 10.05
N VAL A 27 -7.01 2.64 8.72
CA VAL A 27 -6.20 3.47 7.83
C VAL A 27 -7.11 4.16 6.83
N LEU A 28 -6.87 5.45 6.58
CA LEU A 28 -7.55 6.22 5.53
C LEU A 28 -6.58 6.38 4.35
N VAL A 29 -7.04 6.02 3.15
CA VAL A 29 -6.29 6.21 1.90
C VAL A 29 -7.09 7.17 1.01
N CYS A 30 -6.47 8.29 0.63
CA CYS A 30 -7.06 9.27 -0.28
C CYS A 30 -6.29 9.25 -1.61
N VAL A 31 -7.01 9.11 -2.72
CA VAL A 31 -6.42 9.04 -4.06
C VAL A 31 -7.09 10.07 -4.95
N ALA A 32 -6.30 10.96 -5.55
CA ALA A 32 -6.83 11.96 -6.48
C ALA A 32 -7.06 11.34 -7.87
N GLU A 33 -8.15 11.74 -8.53
CA GLU A 33 -8.59 11.11 -9.79
C GLU A 33 -7.56 11.20 -10.92
N LYS A 34 -6.81 12.31 -10.98
CA LYS A 34 -5.84 12.64 -12.04
C LYS A 34 -4.38 12.43 -11.62
N ASP A 35 -4.14 11.78 -10.48
CA ASP A 35 -2.80 11.47 -10.02
C ASP A 35 -2.19 10.34 -10.87
N VAL A 36 -0.96 10.52 -11.35
CA VAL A 36 -0.22 9.50 -12.11
C VAL A 36 0.03 8.23 -11.28
N LEU A 37 -0.02 8.31 -9.95
CA LEU A 37 0.13 7.19 -9.03
C LEU A 37 -1.21 6.64 -8.53
N ARG A 38 -2.34 7.08 -9.09
CA ARG A 38 -3.69 6.67 -8.66
C ARG A 38 -3.82 5.16 -8.49
N ASP A 39 -3.40 4.39 -9.49
CA ASP A 39 -3.53 2.93 -9.47
C ASP A 39 -2.67 2.29 -8.37
N ARG A 40 -1.50 2.88 -8.06
CA ARG A 40 -0.68 2.44 -6.93
C ARG A 40 -1.34 2.74 -5.58
N GLY A 41 -2.03 3.88 -5.46
CA GLY A 41 -2.84 4.19 -4.28
C GLY A 41 -3.94 3.16 -4.05
N TRP A 42 -4.64 2.75 -5.12
CA TRP A 42 -5.64 1.68 -5.05
C TRP A 42 -5.03 0.31 -4.74
N LEU A 43 -3.87 -0.01 -5.31
CA LEU A 43 -3.15 -1.25 -5.01
C LEU A 43 -2.79 -1.33 -3.52
N TYR A 44 -2.26 -0.24 -2.96
CA TYR A 44 -1.92 -0.13 -1.55
C TYR A 44 -3.15 -0.29 -0.65
N TYR A 45 -4.26 0.37 -0.98
CA TYR A 45 -5.53 0.21 -0.25
C TYR A 45 -6.00 -1.26 -0.22
N ASN A 46 -6.00 -1.94 -1.35
CA ASN A 46 -6.38 -3.35 -1.43
C ASN A 46 -5.41 -4.26 -0.66
N ALA A 47 -4.11 -3.95 -0.66
CA ALA A 47 -3.11 -4.69 0.11
C ALA A 47 -3.31 -4.53 1.62
N LEU A 48 -3.66 -3.33 2.10
CA LEU A 48 -4.01 -3.09 3.51
C LEU A 48 -5.19 -3.95 3.96
N GLY A 49 -6.25 -4.04 3.15
CA GLY A 49 -7.42 -4.88 3.46
C GLY A 49 -7.07 -6.36 3.60
N ARG A 50 -6.02 -6.84 2.91
CA ARG A 50 -5.55 -8.23 2.98
C ARG A 50 -4.52 -8.48 4.10
N SER A 51 -3.85 -7.44 4.58
CA SER A 51 -2.76 -7.59 5.56
C SER A 51 -3.23 -7.65 7.02
N GLY A 52 -4.52 -7.40 7.28
CA GLY A 52 -5.07 -7.29 8.64
C GLY A 52 -4.80 -5.93 9.30
N CYS A 53 -4.03 -5.04 8.66
CA CYS A 53 -3.91 -3.66 9.08
C CYS A 53 -5.17 -2.90 8.68
N GLY A 54 -5.94 -2.41 9.65
CA GLY A 54 -7.20 -1.72 9.39
C GLY A 54 -8.45 -2.61 9.40
N ALA A 55 -8.32 -3.91 9.64
CA ALA A 55 -9.45 -4.84 9.75
C ALA A 55 -9.88 -4.96 11.23
N ASN A 56 -11.04 -4.37 11.56
CA ASN A 56 -11.91 -4.78 12.67
C ASN A 56 -13.34 -4.78 12.16
#